data_AF-A0A4V1IQD5-F1
#
_entry.id   AF-A0A4V1IQD5-F1
#
_cell.length_a   1.000
_cell.length_b   1.000
_cell.length_c   1.000
_cell.angle_alpha   90.00
_cell.angle_beta   90.00
_cell.angle_gamma   90.00
#
_symmetry.space_group_name_H-M   'P 1'
#
loop_
_entity.id
_entity.type
_entity.pdbx_description
1 polymer ?
#
loop_
_entity_poly.entity_id
_entity_poly.type
_entity_poly.pdbx_seq_one_letter_code
_entity_poly.pdbx_strand_id
1 'polypeptide(L)' 'PLAASTVLVRFRSTGNAPILKQTVYKITASHKFLVVINFLRKELKYKESE' A
#
# COMPACT_ATOMS: atom_id res chain seq x y z
N PRO A 1 -8.92 24.97 7.19
CA PRO A 1 -8.34 23.60 7.23
C PRO A 1 -9.37 22.58 6.75
N LEU A 2 -9.50 22.42 5.42
CA LEU A 2 -10.39 21.40 4.85
C LEU A 2 -9.83 20.02 5.25
N ALA A 3 -10.67 19.18 5.83
CA ALA A 3 -10.32 17.85 6.31
C ALA A 3 -9.40 17.15 5.31
N ALA A 4 -8.21 16.74 5.76
CA ALA A 4 -7.24 16.05 4.91
C ALA A 4 -7.95 14.89 4.19
N SER A 5 -8.11 15.00 2.86
CA SER A 5 -8.86 14.03 2.07
C SER A 5 -8.20 12.67 2.24
N THR A 6 -8.85 11.78 2.99
CA THR A 6 -8.37 10.42 3.23
C THR A 6 -9.20 9.45 2.43
N VAL A 7 -8.54 8.47 1.85
CA VAL A 7 -9.14 7.43 1.03
C VAL A 7 -8.87 6.07 1.66
N LEU A 8 -9.84 5.18 1.56
CA LEU A 8 -9.67 3.78 1.93
C LEU A 8 -9.27 3.01 0.68
N VAL A 9 -8.12 2.34 0.73
CA VAL A 9 -7.60 1.55 -0.39
C VAL A 9 -7.61 0.09 0.00
N ARG A 10 -8.19 -0.74 -0.88
CA ARG A 10 -8.19 -2.20 -0.76
C ARG A 10 -7.15 -2.81 -1.69
N PHE A 11 -6.12 -3.43 -1.14
CA PHE A 11 -5.17 -4.22 -1.89
C PHE A 11 -5.70 -5.63 -2.13
N ARG A 12 -5.54 -6.12 -3.36
CA ARG A 12 -5.79 -7.52 -3.74
C ARG A 12 -4.53 -8.09 -4.36
N SER A 13 -4.14 -9.28 -3.94
CA SER A 13 -3.10 -10.05 -4.62
C SER A 13 -3.61 -10.54 -5.96
N THR A 14 -2.71 -10.72 -6.92
CA THR A 14 -3.01 -11.28 -8.24
C THR A 14 -1.94 -12.29 -8.61
N GLY A 15 -2.33 -13.41 -9.25
CA GLY A 15 -1.40 -14.47 -9.62
C GLY A 15 -0.73 -15.09 -8.39
N ASN A 16 0.60 -15.23 -8.45
CA ASN A 16 1.41 -15.81 -7.38
C ASN A 16 1.93 -14.77 -6.37
N ALA A 17 1.43 -13.53 -6.42
CA ALA A 17 1.84 -12.49 -5.49
C ALA A 17 1.41 -12.82 -4.05
N PRO A 18 2.23 -12.50 -3.02
CA PRO A 18 1.85 -12.79 -1.65
C PRO A 18 0.63 -11.97 -1.20
N ILE A 19 -0.14 -12.54 -0.27
CA ILE A 19 -1.35 -11.93 0.30
C ILE A 19 -0.97 -11.09 1.52
N LEU A 20 -1.42 -9.83 1.56
CA LEU A 20 -1.27 -8.98 2.74
C LEU A 20 -2.20 -9.45 3.87
N LYS A 21 -1.71 -9.41 5.11
CA LYS A 21 -2.50 -9.79 6.30
C LYS A 21 -3.70 -8.87 6.50
N GLN A 22 -3.53 -7.57 6.27
CA GLN A 22 -4.61 -6.60 6.23
C GLN A 22 -4.75 -6.12 4.79
N THR A 23 -5.98 -6.09 4.28
CA THR A 23 -6.22 -5.75 2.86
C THR A 23 -6.72 -4.33 2.67
N VAL A 24 -7.17 -3.65 3.73
CA VAL A 24 -7.73 -2.29 3.65
C VAL A 24 -6.92 -1.33 4.52
N TYR A 25 -6.44 -0.25 3.93
CA TYR A 25 -5.66 0.78 4.61
C TYR A 25 -6.22 2.18 4.33
N LYS A 26 -6.12 3.04 5.35
CA LYS A 26 -6.44 4.47 5.24
C LYS A 26 -5.19 5.24 4.83
N ILE A 27 -5.26 5.93 3.70
CA ILE A 27 -4.17 6.75 3.17
C ILE A 27 -4.65 8.17 2.90
N THR A 28 -3.79 9.17 3.02
CA THR A 28 -4.17 10.52 2.58
C THR A 28 -4.03 10.61 1.05
N ALA A 29 -5.01 11.25 0.40
CA ALA A 29 -5.07 11.41 -1.05
C ALA A 29 -3.89 12.22 -1.62
N SER A 30 -3.20 12.99 -0.77
CA SER A 30 -2.01 13.77 -1.11
C SER A 30 -0.72 12.95 -1.20
N HIS A 31 -0.70 11.69 -0.74
CA HIS A 31 0.51 10.87 -0.83
C HIS A 31 0.82 10.52 -2.29
N LYS A 32 2.07 10.77 -2.71
CA LYS A 32 2.59 10.25 -3.98
C LYS A 32 2.51 8.72 -3.97
N PHE A 33 2.15 8.12 -5.10
CA PHE A 33 2.04 6.67 -5.25
C PHE A 33 3.34 5.91 -4.87
N LEU A 34 4.51 6.56 -4.98
CA LEU A 34 5.79 6.04 -4.50
C LEU A 34 5.77 5.61 -3.01
N VAL A 35 4.98 6.28 -2.17
CA VAL A 35 4.85 5.91 -0.75
C VAL A 35 4.11 4.59 -0.61
N VAL A 36 3.12 4.32 -1.46
CA VAL A 36 2.41 3.03 -1.51
C VAL A 36 3.35 1.91 -1.96
N ILE A 37 4.22 2.16 -2.94
CA ILE A 37 5.21 1.18 -3.40
C ILE A 37 6.18 0.80 -2.26
N ASN A 38 6.74 1.81 -1.59
CA ASN A 38 7.67 1.58 -0.47
C ASN A 38 6.99 0.91 0.72
N PHE A 39 5.71 1.22 0.97
CA PHE A 39 4.89 0.54 1.96
C PHE A 39 4.73 -0.96 1.64
N LEU A 40 4.34 -1.30 0.41
CA LEU A 40 4.16 -2.70 0.01
C LEU A 40 5.46 -3.50 0.11
N ARG A 41 6.60 -2.91 -0.27
CA ARG A 41 7.92 -3.55 -0.11
C ARG A 41 8.20 -3.93 1.35
N LYS A 42 7.86 -3.05 2.30
CA LYS A 42 8.02 -3.31 3.74
C LYS A 42 7.08 -4.41 4.23
N GLU A 43 5.80 -4.31 3.92
CA GLU A 43 4.78 -5.28 4.38
C GLU A 43 5.04 -6.70 3.85
N LEU A 44 5.50 -6.80 2.61
CA LEU A 44 5.81 -8.07 1.96
C LEU A 44 7.20 -8.60 2.32
N LYS A 45 7.97 -7.88 3.15
CA LYS A 45 9.39 -8.16 3.42
C LYS A 45 10.16 -8.41 2.12
N TYR A 46 9.87 -7.61 1.10
CA TYR A 46 10.47 -7.75 -0.21
C TYR A 46 11.99 -7.57 -0.09
N LYS A 47 12.73 -8.63 -0.39
CA LYS A 47 14.17 -8.56 -0.60
C LYS A 47 14.36 -8.34 -2.09
N GLU A 48 15.06 -7.28 -2.44
CA GLU A 48 15.50 -7.08 -3.82
C GLU A 48 16.32 -8.32 -4.21
N SER A 49 15.80 -9.08 -5.16
CA SER A 49 16.58 -10.12 -5.83
C SER A 49 17.50 -9.39 -6.80
N GLU A 50 18.80 -9.59 -6.61
CA GLU A 50 19.88 -9.15 -7.51
C GLU A 50 19.62 -9.56 -8.97
#